data_AF-A0A1V5AUE2-F1
#
_entry.id   AF-A0A1V5AUE2-F1
#
_cell.length_a   1.000
_cell.length_b   1.000
_cell.length_c   1.000
_cell.angle_alpha   90.00
_cell.angle_beta   90.00
_cell.angle_gamma   90.00
#
_symmetry.space_group_name_H-M   'P 1'
#
loop_
_entity.id
_entity.type
_entity.pdbx_description
1 polymer ?
#
loop_
_entity_poly.entity_id
_entity_poly.type
_entity_poly.pdbx_seq_one_letter_code
_entity_poly.pdbx_strand_id
1 'polypeptide(L)'
;MKKWLIDNGVDIAKVDIKAMDPGPAITALSAGKIDGVFLPHPSPAIIELNGKGESVVPSGEMWPNHACCSLVVSGELIRDNPDLVLQILRIHNNATLYINEHPDEAAKIFAARTNQDIDQVKRSLQTWDGKWISDPHEEISSTLEYATENYKLKYITKKLTAEDLFDTSFYDRVF
;
A
#
# COMPACT_ATOMS: atom_id res chain seq x y z
N MET A 1 -7.82 8.32 -1.69
CA MET A 1 -8.32 9.57 -1.09
C MET A 1 -9.14 10.45 -2.03
N LYS A 2 -8.57 11.11 -3.08
CA LYS A 2 -9.33 12.08 -3.91
C LYS A 2 -10.61 11.52 -4.52
N LYS A 3 -10.55 10.31 -5.11
CA LYS A 3 -11.72 9.57 -5.61
C LYS A 3 -12.81 9.45 -4.52
N TRP A 4 -12.46 8.89 -3.37
CA TRP A 4 -13.40 8.71 -2.26
C TRP A 4 -14.04 10.02 -1.78
N LEU A 5 -13.27 11.12 -1.71
CA LEU A 5 -13.83 12.44 -1.37
C LEU A 5 -14.87 12.89 -2.41
N ILE A 6 -14.56 12.78 -3.71
CA ILE A 6 -15.46 13.14 -4.80
C ILE A 6 -16.73 12.28 -4.77
N ASP A 7 -16.59 10.95 -4.59
CA ASP A 7 -17.71 10.01 -4.55
C ASP A 7 -18.66 10.30 -3.38
N ASN A 8 -18.16 10.91 -2.30
CA ASN A 8 -18.93 11.35 -1.14
C ASN A 8 -19.37 12.84 -1.22
N GLY A 9 -19.29 13.45 -2.41
CA GLY A 9 -19.80 14.81 -2.65
C GLY A 9 -18.92 15.93 -2.09
N VAL A 10 -17.68 15.64 -1.70
CA VAL A 10 -16.72 16.65 -1.24
C VAL A 10 -16.10 17.34 -2.45
N ASP A 11 -16.21 18.67 -2.47
CA ASP A 11 -15.51 19.52 -3.44
C ASP A 11 -14.01 19.58 -3.10
N ILE A 12 -13.20 18.80 -3.82
CA ILE A 12 -11.75 18.71 -3.60
C ILE A 12 -11.02 20.04 -3.84
N ALA A 13 -11.63 21.02 -4.53
CA ALA A 13 -11.03 22.35 -4.68
C ALA A 13 -11.06 23.16 -3.37
N LYS A 14 -11.88 22.75 -2.40
CA LYS A 14 -11.97 23.33 -1.05
C LYS A 14 -11.11 22.61 -0.02
N VAL A 15 -10.38 21.57 -0.43
CA VAL A 15 -9.50 20.78 0.44
C VAL A 15 -8.05 21.02 0.04
N ASP A 16 -7.23 21.49 0.98
CA ASP A 16 -5.78 21.69 0.79
C ASP A 16 -5.03 20.36 0.97
N ILE A 17 -4.84 19.62 -0.12
CA ILE A 17 -4.16 18.32 -0.12
C ILE A 17 -2.66 18.50 -0.28
N LYS A 18 -1.91 18.14 0.76
CA LYS A 18 -0.44 18.21 0.79
C LYS A 18 0.17 16.81 0.71
N ALA A 19 1.08 16.61 -0.24
CA ALA A 19 1.89 15.41 -0.28
C ALA A 19 2.94 15.47 0.84
N MET A 20 3.00 14.42 1.66
CA MET A 20 3.94 14.30 2.78
C MET A 20 4.30 12.83 2.97
N ASP A 21 5.55 12.57 3.34
CA ASP A 21 5.94 11.27 3.84
C ASP A 21 5.30 11.01 5.22
N PRO A 22 5.17 9.74 5.65
CA PRO A 22 4.48 9.40 6.90
C PRO A 22 4.99 10.11 8.15
N GLY A 23 6.32 10.15 8.37
CA GLY A 23 6.90 10.80 9.55
C GLY A 23 6.57 12.31 9.65
N PRO A 24 6.85 13.10 8.59
CA PRO A 24 6.42 14.50 8.52
C PRO A 24 4.91 14.70 8.67
N ALA A 25 4.09 13.84 8.07
CA ALA A 25 2.63 13.93 8.19
C ALA A 25 2.12 13.71 9.63
N ILE A 26 2.66 12.69 10.34
CA ILE A 26 2.37 12.46 11.76
C ILE A 26 2.74 13.69 12.60
N THR A 27 3.91 14.29 12.32
CA THR A 27 4.39 15.49 13.02
C THR A 27 3.48 16.69 12.77
N ALA A 28 3.07 16.91 11.51
CA ALA A 28 2.19 18.00 11.12
C ALA A 28 0.80 17.88 11.76
N LEU A 29 0.22 16.67 11.78
CA LEU A 29 -1.06 16.41 12.44
C LEU A 29 -0.94 16.66 13.95
N SER A 30 0.09 16.12 14.58
CA SER A 30 0.35 16.29 16.02
C SER A 30 0.53 17.75 16.44
N ALA A 31 1.03 18.58 15.54
CA ALA A 31 1.23 20.02 15.73
C ALA A 31 0.01 20.88 15.33
N GLY A 32 -1.11 20.26 14.92
CA GLY A 32 -2.32 20.96 14.47
C GLY A 32 -2.12 21.77 13.18
N LYS A 33 -1.19 21.36 12.32
CA LYS A 33 -0.90 22.03 11.03
C LYS A 33 -1.73 21.50 9.87
N ILE A 34 -2.34 20.33 10.04
CA ILE A 34 -3.26 19.68 9.10
C ILE A 34 -4.40 19.05 9.91
N ASP A 35 -5.57 18.92 9.28
CA ASP A 35 -6.78 18.43 9.94
C ASP A 35 -6.95 16.91 9.87
N GLY A 36 -6.23 16.24 8.98
CA GLY A 36 -6.31 14.80 8.78
C GLY A 36 -5.21 14.26 7.88
N VAL A 37 -5.05 12.94 7.87
CA VAL A 37 -4.04 12.23 7.08
C VAL A 37 -4.61 10.98 6.45
N PHE A 38 -4.04 10.57 5.30
CA PHE A 38 -4.27 9.27 4.69
C PHE A 38 -2.91 8.61 4.47
N LEU A 39 -2.53 7.70 5.38
CA LEU A 39 -1.18 7.15 5.48
C LEU A 39 -1.21 5.62 5.62
N PRO A 40 -0.19 4.91 5.13
CA PRO A 40 -0.06 3.48 5.35
C PRO A 40 0.24 3.17 6.82
N HIS A 41 -0.16 1.98 7.24
CA HIS A 41 0.26 1.37 8.50
C HIS A 41 1.80 1.29 8.58
N PRO A 42 2.41 1.56 9.75
CA PRO A 42 1.80 1.69 11.07
C PRO A 42 1.36 3.11 11.48
N SER A 43 1.38 4.07 10.57
CA SER A 43 1.19 5.50 10.90
C SER A 43 -0.14 5.81 11.61
N PRO A 44 -1.32 5.30 11.17
CA PRO A 44 -2.58 5.55 11.87
C PRO A 44 -2.56 5.04 13.31
N ALA A 45 -2.03 3.84 13.56
CA ALA A 45 -1.91 3.27 14.91
C ALA A 45 -0.98 4.11 15.81
N ILE A 46 0.11 4.65 15.26
CA ILE A 46 1.03 5.54 16.00
C ILE A 46 0.30 6.83 16.43
N ILE A 47 -0.49 7.41 15.53
CA ILE A 47 -1.27 8.63 15.81
C ILE A 47 -2.27 8.38 16.94
N GLU A 48 -3.00 7.27 16.87
CA GLU A 48 -3.97 6.85 17.89
C GLU A 48 -3.32 6.62 19.25
N LEU A 49 -2.25 5.82 19.29
CA LEU A 49 -1.56 5.48 20.54
C LEU A 49 -0.94 6.70 21.23
N ASN A 50 -0.52 7.70 20.45
CA ASN A 50 0.00 8.96 20.99
C ASN A 50 -1.11 9.95 21.40
N GLY A 51 -2.39 9.59 21.22
CA GLY A 51 -3.54 10.46 21.51
C GLY A 51 -3.57 11.72 20.65
N LYS A 52 -3.08 11.63 19.40
CA LYS A 52 -2.98 12.77 18.46
C LYS A 52 -4.05 12.78 17.39
N GLY A 53 -4.87 11.74 17.32
CA GLY A 53 -5.99 11.61 16.40
C GLY A 53 -6.64 10.24 16.52
N GLU A 54 -7.64 10.00 15.69
CA GLU A 54 -8.35 8.74 15.59
C GLU A 54 -8.53 8.34 14.13
N SER A 55 -8.53 7.04 13.82
CA SER A 55 -8.86 6.57 12.48
C SER A 55 -10.37 6.69 12.25
N VAL A 56 -10.75 7.42 11.20
CA VAL A 56 -12.15 7.68 10.86
C VAL A 56 -12.72 6.63 9.91
N VAL A 57 -11.93 6.21 8.92
CA VAL A 57 -12.33 5.22 7.92
C VAL A 57 -11.09 4.45 7.47
N PRO A 58 -11.12 3.11 7.46
CA PRO A 58 -10.01 2.31 6.94
C PRO A 58 -10.05 2.27 5.41
N SER A 59 -8.89 2.06 4.80
CA SER A 59 -8.75 2.20 3.35
C SER A 59 -9.54 1.16 2.54
N GLY A 60 -9.75 -0.04 3.07
CA GLY A 60 -10.56 -1.09 2.46
C GLY A 60 -12.05 -0.77 2.45
N GLU A 61 -12.54 0.08 3.36
CA GLU A 61 -13.90 0.63 3.27
C GLU A 61 -13.99 1.76 2.22
N MET A 62 -12.91 2.54 2.04
CA MET A 62 -12.86 3.57 1.01
C MET A 62 -12.83 2.98 -0.40
N TRP A 63 -12.11 1.86 -0.57
CA TRP A 63 -12.01 1.13 -1.82
C TRP A 63 -11.80 -0.37 -1.51
N PRO A 64 -12.87 -1.18 -1.62
CA PRO A 64 -12.78 -2.61 -1.34
C PRO A 64 -11.74 -3.31 -2.20
N ASN A 65 -10.88 -4.11 -1.56
CA ASN A 65 -9.85 -4.95 -2.20
C ASN A 65 -8.83 -4.19 -3.09
N HIS A 66 -8.60 -2.90 -2.83
CA HIS A 66 -7.58 -2.17 -3.57
C HIS A 66 -6.17 -2.71 -3.27
N ALA A 67 -5.37 -2.93 -4.32
CA ALA A 67 -3.96 -3.22 -4.17
C ALA A 67 -3.23 -1.99 -3.60
N CYS A 68 -2.37 -2.20 -2.61
CA CYS A 68 -1.59 -1.13 -1.99
C CYS A 68 -0.16 -1.08 -2.52
N CYS A 69 0.52 -2.23 -2.54
CA CYS A 69 1.91 -2.37 -2.91
C CYS A 69 2.06 -3.57 -3.84
N SER A 70 2.92 -3.45 -4.85
CA SER A 70 3.21 -4.50 -5.82
C SER A 70 4.72 -4.67 -5.98
N LEU A 71 5.16 -5.87 -6.35
CA LEU A 71 6.55 -6.12 -6.72
C LEU A 71 6.79 -5.66 -8.17
N VAL A 72 7.71 -4.72 -8.37
CA VAL A 72 8.09 -4.22 -9.69
C VAL A 72 9.51 -4.66 -10.03
N VAL A 73 9.70 -5.20 -11.22
CA VAL A 73 11.00 -5.63 -11.75
C VAL A 73 11.30 -4.86 -13.03
N SER A 74 12.53 -4.40 -13.20
CA SER A 74 12.91 -3.67 -14.41
C SER A 74 12.90 -4.59 -15.63
N GLY A 75 12.51 -4.05 -16.79
CA GLY A 75 12.56 -4.79 -18.06
C GLY A 75 13.97 -5.25 -18.44
N GLU A 76 15.02 -4.53 -18.00
CA GLU A 76 16.42 -4.96 -18.15
C GLU A 76 16.68 -6.25 -17.38
N LEU A 77 16.29 -6.33 -16.10
CA LEU A 77 16.50 -7.53 -15.30
C LEU A 77 15.72 -8.74 -15.85
N ILE A 78 14.50 -8.50 -16.34
CA ILE A 78 13.66 -9.52 -16.99
C ILE A 78 14.35 -10.12 -18.21
N ARG A 79 14.94 -9.28 -19.08
CA ARG A 79 15.62 -9.74 -20.30
C ARG A 79 16.97 -10.38 -20.02
N ASP A 80 17.76 -9.75 -19.15
CA ASP A 80 19.17 -10.10 -19.01
C ASP A 80 19.38 -11.21 -17.98
N ASN A 81 18.51 -11.32 -16.97
CA ASN A 81 18.61 -12.31 -15.90
C ASN A 81 17.24 -12.89 -15.48
N PRO A 82 16.50 -13.55 -16.39
CA PRO A 82 15.17 -14.08 -16.09
C PRO A 82 15.15 -15.09 -14.92
N ASP A 83 16.22 -15.89 -14.76
CA ASP A 83 16.31 -16.85 -13.64
C ASP A 83 16.42 -16.16 -12.28
N LEU A 84 17.03 -14.97 -12.22
CA LEU A 84 17.07 -14.16 -11.01
C LEU A 84 15.68 -13.60 -10.69
N VAL A 85 14.90 -13.22 -11.70
CA VAL A 85 13.49 -12.81 -11.52
C VAL A 85 12.67 -13.96 -10.91
N LEU A 86 12.82 -15.19 -11.42
CA LEU A 86 12.14 -16.36 -10.85
C LEU A 86 12.56 -16.63 -9.40
N GLN A 87 13.84 -16.39 -9.04
CA GLN A 87 14.29 -16.51 -7.65
C GLN A 87 13.70 -15.44 -6.74
N ILE A 88 13.62 -14.18 -7.21
CA ILE A 88 12.99 -13.08 -6.48
C ILE A 88 11.51 -13.43 -6.20
N LEU A 89 10.78 -13.93 -7.20
CA LEU A 89 9.38 -14.34 -7.04
C LEU A 89 9.21 -15.45 -5.98
N ARG A 90 10.07 -16.47 -6.00
CA ARG A 90 10.06 -17.54 -4.98
C ARG A 90 10.31 -17.00 -3.57
N ILE A 91 11.30 -16.13 -3.42
CA ILE A 91 11.64 -15.52 -2.12
C ILE A 91 10.48 -14.63 -1.65
N HIS A 92 9.92 -13.82 -2.54
CA HIS A 92 8.80 -12.94 -2.21
C HIS A 92 7.57 -13.73 -1.77
N ASN A 93 7.18 -14.75 -2.53
CA ASN A 93 6.06 -15.63 -2.15
C ASN A 93 6.30 -16.33 -0.80
N ASN A 94 7.49 -16.88 -0.59
CA ASN A 94 7.83 -17.51 0.69
C ASN A 94 7.80 -16.52 1.86
N ALA A 95 8.26 -15.28 1.65
CA ALA A 95 8.17 -14.23 2.65
C ALA A 95 6.72 -13.84 2.95
N THR A 96 5.86 -13.78 1.92
CA THR A 96 4.42 -13.53 2.06
C THR A 96 3.71 -14.65 2.83
N LEU A 97 4.03 -15.91 2.55
CA LEU A 97 3.50 -17.03 3.35
C LEU A 97 3.98 -16.95 4.80
N TYR A 98 5.27 -16.69 5.00
CA TYR A 98 5.87 -16.60 6.33
C TYR A 98 5.28 -15.48 7.19
N ILE A 99 5.05 -14.27 6.64
CA ILE A 99 4.44 -13.17 7.41
C ILE A 99 2.99 -13.49 7.81
N ASN A 100 2.26 -14.22 6.97
CA ASN A 100 0.90 -14.65 7.28
C ASN A 100 0.88 -15.73 8.38
N GLU A 101 1.85 -16.65 8.39
CA GLU A 101 1.98 -17.72 9.41
C GLU A 101 2.61 -17.24 10.72
N HIS A 102 3.45 -16.20 10.67
CA HIS A 102 4.26 -15.71 11.79
C HIS A 102 4.15 -14.19 12.01
N PRO A 103 2.94 -13.63 12.21
CA PRO A 103 2.75 -12.18 12.29
C PRO A 103 3.51 -11.52 13.46
N ASP A 104 3.63 -12.22 14.59
CA ASP A 104 4.38 -11.72 15.76
C ASP A 104 5.90 -11.64 15.52
N GLU A 105 6.46 -12.57 14.75
CA GLU A 105 7.88 -12.56 14.41
C GLU A 105 8.16 -11.51 13.32
N ALA A 106 7.27 -11.41 12.32
CA ALA A 106 7.33 -10.36 11.32
C ALA A 106 7.27 -8.96 11.95
N ALA A 107 6.42 -8.75 12.96
CA ALA A 107 6.37 -7.50 13.73
C ALA A 107 7.72 -7.16 14.37
N LYS A 108 8.40 -8.15 14.98
CA LYS A 108 9.72 -7.97 15.60
C LYS A 108 10.80 -7.63 14.58
N ILE A 109 10.81 -8.35 13.45
CA ILE A 109 11.76 -8.09 12.35
C ILE A 109 11.56 -6.67 11.82
N PHE A 110 10.31 -6.29 11.55
CA PHE A 110 9.97 -4.95 11.07
C PHE A 110 10.41 -3.87 12.07
N ALA A 111 10.00 -3.98 13.33
CA ALA A 111 10.36 -3.02 14.39
C ALA A 111 11.88 -2.85 14.53
N ALA A 112 12.64 -3.96 14.52
CA ALA A 112 14.10 -3.92 14.59
C ALA A 112 14.75 -3.25 13.37
N ARG A 113 14.17 -3.45 12.17
CA ARG A 113 14.68 -2.87 10.91
C ARG A 113 14.37 -1.39 10.77
N THR A 114 13.21 -0.95 11.25
CA THR A 114 12.75 0.45 11.14
C THR A 114 13.01 1.28 12.40
N ASN A 115 13.54 0.65 13.46
CA ASN A 115 13.74 1.27 14.77
C ASN A 115 12.44 1.88 15.34
N GLN A 116 11.32 1.20 15.09
CA GLN A 116 10.01 1.57 15.59
C GLN A 116 9.66 0.78 16.85
N ASP A 117 8.79 1.36 17.66
CA ASP A 117 8.28 0.70 18.86
C ASP A 117 7.46 -0.55 18.49
N ILE A 118 7.79 -1.69 19.11
CA ILE A 118 7.18 -2.98 18.78
C ILE A 118 5.68 -3.03 19.13
N ASP A 119 5.25 -2.34 20.18
CA ASP A 119 3.85 -2.32 20.58
C ASP A 119 3.02 -1.50 19.58
N GLN A 120 3.58 -0.41 19.06
CA GLN A 120 2.97 0.35 17.96
C GLN A 120 2.84 -0.49 16.68
N VAL A 121 3.87 -1.27 16.33
CA VAL A 121 3.83 -2.17 15.15
C VAL A 121 2.79 -3.26 15.34
N LYS A 122 2.74 -3.91 16.51
CA LYS A 122 1.73 -4.93 16.82
C LYS A 122 0.32 -4.38 16.80
N ARG A 123 0.10 -3.20 17.39
CA ARG A 123 -1.20 -2.52 17.33
C ARG A 123 -1.61 -2.24 15.89
N SER A 124 -0.66 -1.77 15.07
CA SER A 124 -0.89 -1.54 13.65
C SER A 124 -1.34 -2.81 12.93
N LEU A 125 -0.70 -3.95 13.16
CA LEU A 125 -1.10 -5.22 12.51
C LEU A 125 -2.49 -5.69 12.94
N GLN A 126 -2.92 -5.36 14.16
CA GLN A 126 -4.26 -5.70 14.67
C GLN A 126 -5.37 -4.81 14.09
N THR A 127 -5.07 -3.55 13.79
CA THR A 127 -6.04 -2.59 13.26
C THR A 127 -6.01 -2.45 11.74
N TRP A 128 -5.01 -3.03 11.08
CA TRP A 128 -4.91 -3.05 9.64
C TRP A 128 -5.98 -3.98 9.04
N ASP A 129 -6.63 -3.51 7.98
CA ASP A 129 -7.77 -4.16 7.31
C ASP A 129 -7.39 -4.93 6.04
N GLY A 130 -6.08 -5.09 5.78
CA GLY A 130 -5.57 -5.76 4.60
C GLY A 130 -5.13 -7.21 4.82
N LYS A 131 -4.63 -7.82 3.74
CA LYS A 131 -3.98 -9.13 3.72
C LYS A 131 -2.69 -9.06 2.91
N TRP A 132 -1.69 -9.85 3.29
CA TRP A 132 -0.48 -10.01 2.48
C TRP A 132 -0.73 -11.02 1.36
N ILE A 133 -0.54 -10.58 0.13
CA ILE A 133 -0.72 -11.37 -1.10
C ILE A 133 0.53 -11.19 -1.96
N SER A 134 0.90 -12.26 -2.67
CA SER A 134 1.99 -12.25 -3.66
C SER A 134 1.54 -12.72 -5.04
N ASP A 135 0.29 -13.16 -5.18
CA ASP A 135 -0.31 -13.53 -6.45
C ASP A 135 -0.75 -12.27 -7.21
N PRO A 136 -0.11 -11.95 -8.35
CA PRO A 136 -0.43 -10.75 -9.11
C PRO A 136 -1.85 -10.79 -9.69
N HIS A 137 -2.45 -11.96 -9.91
CA HIS A 137 -3.80 -12.08 -10.49
C HIS A 137 -4.88 -11.45 -9.60
N GLU A 138 -4.67 -11.49 -8.28
CA GLU A 138 -5.55 -10.84 -7.29
C GLU A 138 -5.46 -9.30 -7.35
N GLU A 139 -4.34 -8.76 -7.85
CA GLU A 139 -4.08 -7.31 -7.90
C GLU A 139 -4.49 -6.65 -9.23
N ILE A 140 -4.59 -7.42 -10.33
CA ILE A 140 -4.82 -6.88 -11.68
C ILE A 140 -6.09 -6.02 -11.73
N SER A 141 -7.20 -6.53 -11.21
CA SER A 141 -8.50 -5.85 -11.33
C SER A 141 -8.50 -4.49 -10.63
N SER A 142 -8.03 -4.43 -9.38
CA SER A 142 -7.99 -3.18 -8.62
C SER A 142 -6.95 -2.21 -9.16
N THR A 143 -5.81 -2.71 -9.66
CA THR A 143 -4.77 -1.88 -10.28
C THR A 143 -5.24 -1.25 -11.59
N LEU A 144 -6.02 -1.98 -12.41
CA LEU A 144 -6.63 -1.42 -13.63
C LEU A 144 -7.69 -0.37 -13.34
N GLU A 145 -8.48 -0.59 -12.29
CA GLU A 145 -9.42 0.42 -11.82
C GLU A 145 -8.66 1.66 -11.32
N TYR A 146 -7.57 1.49 -10.54
CA TYR A 146 -6.67 2.57 -10.15
C TYR A 146 -6.09 3.33 -11.34
N ALA A 147 -5.57 2.65 -12.36
CA ALA A 147 -5.09 3.27 -13.59
C ALA A 147 -6.20 4.04 -14.32
N THR A 148 -7.42 3.50 -14.35
CA THR A 148 -8.59 4.17 -14.93
C THR A 148 -8.94 5.46 -14.19
N GLU A 149 -8.88 5.46 -12.87
CA GLU A 149 -9.12 6.66 -12.05
C GLU A 149 -8.01 7.71 -12.25
N ASN A 150 -6.76 7.28 -12.35
CA ASN A 150 -5.65 8.17 -12.68
C ASN A 150 -5.82 8.81 -14.06
N TYR A 151 -6.35 8.07 -15.04
CA TYR A 151 -6.67 8.61 -16.37
C TYR A 151 -7.81 9.64 -16.30
N LYS A 152 -8.91 9.35 -15.59
CA LYS A 152 -10.02 10.29 -15.37
C LYS A 152 -9.56 11.59 -14.69
N LEU A 153 -8.68 11.47 -13.70
CA LEU A 153 -8.06 12.59 -12.98
C LEU A 153 -6.93 13.28 -13.75
N LYS A 154 -6.61 12.82 -14.97
CA LYS A 154 -5.58 13.36 -15.87
C LYS A 154 -4.16 13.28 -15.32
N TYR A 155 -3.87 12.32 -14.43
CA TYR A 155 -2.52 12.00 -13.98
C TYR A 155 -1.73 11.16 -14.98
N ILE A 156 -2.45 10.42 -15.83
CA ILE A 156 -1.87 9.72 -16.97
C ILE A 156 -2.64 10.09 -18.25
N THR A 157 -1.94 10.08 -19.38
CA THR A 157 -2.47 10.50 -20.69
C THR A 157 -3.01 9.34 -21.52
N LYS A 158 -2.65 8.09 -21.17
CA LYS A 158 -3.08 6.86 -21.83
C LYS A 158 -3.88 6.03 -20.84
N LYS A 159 -4.99 5.43 -21.30
CA LYS A 159 -5.65 4.35 -20.58
C LYS A 159 -4.80 3.09 -20.70
N LEU A 160 -4.32 2.58 -19.57
CA LEU A 160 -3.47 1.39 -19.50
C LEU A 160 -4.31 0.11 -19.51
N THR A 161 -3.80 -0.94 -20.14
CA THR A 161 -4.38 -2.29 -20.12
C THR A 161 -3.66 -3.19 -19.11
N ALA A 162 -4.13 -4.43 -18.94
CA ALA A 162 -3.47 -5.40 -18.06
C ALA A 162 -2.04 -5.69 -18.55
N GLU A 163 -1.88 -5.83 -19.86
CA GLU A 163 -0.61 -6.14 -20.54
C GLU A 163 0.37 -4.96 -20.51
N ASP A 164 -0.12 -3.73 -20.35
CA ASP A 164 0.74 -2.56 -20.12
C ASP A 164 1.35 -2.57 -18.69
N LEU A 165 0.73 -3.27 -17.74
CA LEU A 165 1.03 -3.17 -16.30
C LEU A 165 1.62 -4.45 -15.70
N PHE A 166 1.25 -5.62 -16.22
CA PHE A 166 1.58 -6.92 -15.64
C PHE A 166 2.16 -7.86 -16.70
N ASP A 167 3.21 -8.59 -16.30
CA ASP A 167 3.67 -9.80 -16.96
C ASP A 167 3.58 -10.95 -15.96
N THR A 168 2.44 -11.65 -15.96
CA THR A 168 2.19 -12.77 -15.02
C THR A 168 2.94 -14.05 -15.44
N SER A 169 3.49 -14.10 -16.65
CA SER A 169 4.09 -15.32 -17.19
C SER A 169 5.25 -15.84 -16.34
N PHE A 170 5.96 -14.94 -15.64
CA PHE A 170 7.01 -15.33 -14.71
C PHE A 170 6.47 -15.96 -13.42
N TYR A 171 5.34 -15.47 -12.92
CA TYR A 171 4.67 -16.02 -11.75
C TYR A 171 4.07 -17.40 -12.08
N ASP A 172 3.32 -17.49 -13.18
CA ASP A 172 2.63 -18.69 -13.67
C ASP A 172 3.58 -19.86 -14.02
N ARG A 173 4.86 -19.56 -14.21
CA ARG A 173 5.91 -20.57 -14.43
C ARG A 173 6.42 -21.20 -13.14
N VAL A 174 6.18 -20.57 -12.00
CA VAL A 174 6.73 -20.95 -10.70
C VAL A 174 5.65 -21.55 -9.79
N PHE A 175 4.42 -21.05 -9.87
CA PHE A 175 3.28 -21.41 -9.03
C PHE A 175 2.09 -21.81 -9.91
#